data_AF-A0A0E3L0Q4-F1
#
_entry.id   AF-A0A0E3L0Q4-F1
#
_cell.length_a   1.000
_cell.length_b   1.000
_cell.length_c   1.000
_cell.angle_alpha   90.00
_cell.angle_beta   90.00
_cell.angle_gamma   90.00
#
_symmetry.space_group_name_H-M   'P 1'
#
loop_
_entity.id
_entity.type
_entity.pdbx_description
1 polymer ?
#
loop_
_entity_poly.entity_id
_entity_poly.type
_entity_poly.pdbx_seq_one_letter_code
_entity_poly.pdbx_strand_id
1 'polypeptide(L)'
;MSKTLNLDDLIAKKQAEREAKEGENVELEGFYDLVIPPGTLLSIIYDLVEEFDLEPIIRKMQVKIANSEEREVLVLRGSLEQVQAAEKFLYEEMNSWLAGDSAGSKNPDKA
;
A
#
# COMPACT_ATOMS: atom_id res chain seq x y z
N MET A 1 11.96 -3.23 -21.34
CA MET A 1 12.22 -2.16 -20.35
C MET A 1 11.48 -2.55 -19.08
N SER A 2 12.17 -3.10 -18.09
CA SER A 2 11.56 -3.31 -16.76
C SER A 2 11.33 -1.94 -16.14
N LYS A 3 10.07 -1.49 -16.07
CA LYS A 3 9.75 -0.29 -15.28
C LYS A 3 10.05 -0.61 -13.82
N THR A 4 10.92 0.18 -13.20
CA THR A 4 11.12 0.15 -11.76
C THR A 4 9.83 0.60 -11.09
N LEU A 5 9.37 -0.16 -10.09
CA LEU A 5 8.21 0.21 -9.27
C LEU A 5 8.56 1.42 -8.41
N ASN A 6 7.68 2.42 -8.35
CA ASN A 6 7.86 3.68 -7.63
C ASN A 6 6.53 4.13 -6.99
N LEU A 7 6.56 4.35 -5.67
CA LEU A 7 5.38 4.68 -4.90
C LEU A 7 4.75 6.02 -5.31
N ASP A 8 5.56 7.03 -5.63
CA ASP A 8 5.06 8.35 -6.04
C ASP A 8 4.29 8.25 -7.37
N ASP A 9 4.79 7.43 -8.30
CA ASP A 9 4.12 7.17 -9.58
C ASP A 9 2.80 6.40 -9.38
N LEU A 10 2.76 5.46 -8.42
CA LEU A 10 1.54 4.72 -8.08
C LEU A 10 0.48 5.64 -7.48
N ILE A 11 0.88 6.52 -6.56
CA ILE A 11 -0.01 7.50 -5.94
C ILE A 11 -0.58 8.45 -7.00
N ALA A 12 0.29 9.06 -7.81
CA ALA A 12 -0.15 9.97 -8.86
C ALA A 12 -1.10 9.30 -9.85
N LYS A 13 -0.85 8.03 -10.22
CA LYS A 13 -1.73 7.24 -11.09
C LYS A 13 -3.12 7.07 -10.46
N LYS A 14 -3.21 6.59 -9.22
CA LYS A 14 -4.51 6.31 -8.57
C LYS A 14 -5.30 7.59 -8.26
N GLN A 15 -4.62 8.68 -7.93
CA GLN A 15 -5.28 9.99 -7.76
C GLN A 15 -5.90 10.49 -9.07
N ALA A 16 -5.17 10.42 -10.18
CA ALA A 16 -5.71 10.80 -11.49
C ALA A 16 -6.88 9.90 -11.93
N GLU A 17 -6.83 8.60 -11.64
CA GLU A 17 -7.95 7.68 -11.89
C GLU A 17 -9.20 8.04 -11.07
N ARG A 18 -9.02 8.44 -9.81
CA ARG A 18 -10.12 8.87 -8.94
C ARG A 18 -10.75 10.17 -9.42
N GLU A 19 -9.94 11.19 -9.71
CA GLU A 19 -10.40 12.48 -10.25
C GLU A 19 -11.17 12.32 -11.57
N ALA A 20 -10.78 11.33 -12.39
CA ALA A 20 -11.50 11.01 -13.62
C ALA A 20 -12.84 10.28 -13.39
N LYS A 21 -12.97 9.51 -12.30
CA LYS A 21 -14.17 8.72 -11.95
C LYS A 21 -15.19 9.51 -11.14
N GLU A 22 -14.73 10.36 -10.23
CA GLU A 22 -15.56 11.01 -9.21
C GLU A 22 -15.20 12.50 -9.14
N GLY A 23 -16.17 13.38 -9.43
CA GLY A 23 -16.02 14.82 -9.22
C GLY A 23 -15.74 15.15 -7.74
N GLU A 24 -15.28 16.38 -7.49
CA GLU A 24 -14.53 16.91 -6.33
C GLU A 24 -15.13 16.76 -4.89
N ASN A 25 -16.04 15.81 -4.61
CA ASN A 25 -16.64 15.69 -3.28
C ASN A 25 -16.96 14.24 -2.91
N VAL A 26 -15.92 13.48 -2.54
CA VAL A 26 -16.08 12.15 -1.95
C VAL A 26 -16.20 12.32 -0.44
N GLU A 27 -17.40 12.11 0.09
CA GLU A 27 -17.60 12.03 1.53
C GLU A 27 -16.73 10.89 2.11
N LEU A 28 -15.96 11.19 3.15
CA LEU A 28 -15.07 10.21 3.79
C LEU A 28 -15.82 9.16 4.62
N GLU A 29 -17.14 9.30 4.77
CA GLU A 29 -17.96 8.33 5.48
C GLU A 29 -17.95 6.98 4.76
N GLY A 30 -17.62 5.91 5.50
CA GLY A 30 -17.54 4.55 4.96
C GLY A 30 -16.17 4.12 4.44
N PHE A 31 -15.17 5.02 4.44
CA PHE A 31 -13.79 4.67 4.10
C PHE A 31 -12.95 4.31 5.32
N TYR A 32 -12.06 3.35 5.12
CA TYR A 32 -11.14 2.82 6.11
C TYR A 32 -9.72 2.85 5.54
N ASP A 33 -8.74 3.01 6.42
CA ASP A 33 -7.33 3.07 6.05
C ASP A 33 -6.62 1.79 6.54
N LEU A 34 -5.99 1.07 5.63
CA LEU A 34 -4.98 0.05 5.95
C LEU A 34 -3.62 0.74 6.09
N VAL A 35 -3.06 0.77 7.30
CA VAL A 35 -1.73 1.33 7.54
C VAL A 35 -0.68 0.34 7.05
N ILE A 36 0.19 0.77 6.13
CA ILE A 36 1.25 -0.08 5.58
C ILE A 36 2.47 -0.03 6.50
N PRO A 37 2.90 -1.18 7.06
CA PRO A 37 4.09 -1.21 7.91
C PRO A 37 5.34 -0.77 7.15
N PRO A 38 6.28 -0.06 7.82
CA PRO A 38 7.60 0.20 7.27
C PRO A 38 8.30 -1.11 6.90
N GLY A 39 8.94 -1.14 5.73
CA GLY A 39 9.65 -2.33 5.23
C GLY A 39 8.79 -3.31 4.43
N THR A 40 7.49 -3.02 4.24
CA THR A 40 6.65 -3.76 3.29
C THR A 40 7.23 -3.64 1.87
N LEU A 41 7.31 -4.76 1.15
CA LEU A 41 7.86 -4.79 -0.20
C LEU A 41 6.99 -3.99 -1.18
N LEU A 42 7.63 -3.23 -2.07
CA LEU A 42 6.94 -2.44 -3.10
C LEU A 42 6.02 -3.30 -3.97
N SER A 43 6.42 -4.51 -4.35
CA SER A 43 5.57 -5.41 -5.15
C SER A 43 4.25 -5.72 -4.45
N ILE A 44 4.30 -6.07 -3.16
CA ILE A 44 3.09 -6.36 -2.36
C ILE A 44 2.19 -5.11 -2.29
N ILE A 45 2.78 -3.92 -2.15
CA ILE A 45 2.00 -2.66 -2.13
C ILE A 45 1.28 -2.43 -3.46
N TYR A 46 1.95 -2.71 -4.59
CA TYR A 46 1.33 -2.62 -5.91
C TYR A 46 0.20 -3.64 -6.08
N ASP A 47 0.42 -4.88 -5.66
CA ASP A 47 -0.60 -5.94 -5.73
C ASP A 47 -1.83 -5.54 -4.89
N LEU A 48 -1.62 -5.04 -3.66
CA LEU A 48 -2.70 -4.53 -2.82
C LEU A 48 -3.52 -3.41 -3.47
N VAL A 49 -2.84 -2.45 -4.11
CA VAL A 49 -3.48 -1.28 -4.73
C VAL A 49 -4.25 -1.66 -5.99
N GLU A 50 -3.71 -2.56 -6.82
CA GLU A 50 -4.34 -2.96 -8.08
C GLU A 50 -5.42 -4.03 -7.88
N GLU A 51 -5.18 -5.05 -7.03
CA GLU A 51 -6.12 -6.16 -6.84
C GLU A 51 -7.37 -5.76 -6.03
N PHE A 52 -7.21 -4.89 -5.04
CA PHE A 52 -8.30 -4.48 -4.14
C PHE A 52 -8.86 -3.08 -4.45
N ASP A 53 -8.36 -2.43 -5.50
CA ASP A 53 -8.67 -1.04 -5.91
C ASP A 53 -8.59 -0.05 -4.73
N LEU A 54 -7.50 -0.13 -3.96
CA LEU A 54 -7.26 0.77 -2.84
C LEU A 54 -6.54 2.04 -3.28
N GLU A 55 -6.88 3.15 -2.63
CA GLU A 55 -6.23 4.44 -2.87
C GLU A 55 -5.01 4.61 -1.95
N PRO A 56 -3.79 4.69 -2.47
CA PRO A 56 -2.60 4.97 -1.68
C PRO A 56 -2.53 6.46 -1.29
N ILE A 57 -2.39 6.73 0.00
CA ILE A 57 -2.37 8.09 0.57
C ILE A 57 -1.23 8.20 1.59
N ILE A 58 -0.52 9.32 1.59
CA ILE A 58 0.42 9.67 2.66
C ILE A 58 -0.32 10.45 3.75
N ARG A 59 -0.31 9.94 4.98
CA ARG A 59 -0.88 10.61 6.16
C ARG A 59 0.20 10.99 7.15
N LYS A 60 0.08 12.20 7.70
CA LYS A 60 0.83 12.59 8.90
C LYS A 60 0.11 12.05 10.13
N MET A 61 0.79 11.18 10.87
CA MET A 61 0.23 10.48 12.02
C MET A 61 1.20 10.58 13.20
N GLN A 62 0.68 10.67 14.42
CA GLN A 62 1.50 10.52 15.62
C GLN A 62 1.85 9.05 15.82
N VAL A 63 3.13 8.72 15.67
CA VAL A 63 3.62 7.36 15.84
C VAL A 63 4.57 7.35 17.03
N LYS A 64 4.22 6.61 18.09
CA LYS A 64 5.03 6.51 19.32
C LYS A 64 6.24 5.57 19.14
N ILE A 65 7.11 5.85 18.18
CA ILE A 65 8.35 5.12 17.96
C ILE A 65 9.52 6.11 18.07
N ALA A 66 10.45 5.83 18.99
CA ALA A 66 11.75 6.48 19.15
C ALA A 66 11.76 8.02 19.04
N ASN A 67 11.33 8.72 20.10
CA ASN A 67 11.47 10.18 20.27
C ASN A 67 10.93 11.05 19.12
N SER A 68 9.91 10.59 18.40
CA SER A 68 9.28 11.33 17.31
C SER A 68 7.83 11.66 17.64
N GLU A 69 7.42 12.89 17.34
CA GLU A 69 6.05 13.36 17.56
C GLU A 69 5.12 13.02 16.38
N GLU A 70 5.58 13.18 15.12
CA GLU A 70 4.78 12.92 13.91
C GLU A 70 5.61 12.31 12.77
N ARG A 71 4.99 11.43 11.98
CA ARG A 71 5.59 10.78 10.80
C ARG A 71 4.61 10.69 9.64
N GLU A 72 5.15 10.74 8.43
CA GLU A 72 4.42 10.40 7.21
C GLU A 72 4.36 8.88 7.07
N VAL A 73 3.15 8.36 6.93
CA VAL A 73 2.87 6.93 6.85
C VAL A 73 2.01 6.70 5.61
N LEU A 74 2.36 5.67 4.85
CA LEU A 74 1.54 5.19 3.74
C LEU A 74 0.32 4.46 4.31
N VAL A 75 -0.86 4.85 3.84
CA VAL A 75 -2.10 4.11 4.05
C VAL A 75 -2.73 3.77 2.71
N LEU A 76 -3.43 2.64 2.66
CA LEU A 76 -4.26 2.25 1.52
C LEU A 76 -5.73 2.37 1.93
N ARG A 77 -6.47 3.28 1.29
CA ARG A 77 -7.86 3.59 1.63
C ARG A 77 -8.84 2.85 0.73
N GLY A 78 -9.91 2.32 1.32
CA GLY A 78 -11.03 1.71 0.60
C GLY A 78 -12.24 1.49 1.50
N SER A 79 -13.24 0.77 1.00
CA SER A 79 -14.34 0.28 1.84
C SER A 79 -13.84 -0.71 2.89
N LEU A 80 -14.62 -0.93 3.96
CA LEU A 80 -14.26 -1.89 5.02
C LEU A 80 -13.96 -3.28 4.46
N GLU A 81 -14.77 -3.76 3.52
CA GLU A 81 -14.62 -5.08 2.90
C GLU A 81 -13.30 -5.19 2.12
N GLN A 82 -13.00 -4.19 1.29
CA GLN A 82 -11.73 -4.13 0.54
C GLN A 82 -10.53 -4.10 1.49
N VAL A 83 -10.59 -3.27 2.53
CA VAL A 83 -9.50 -3.11 3.51
C VAL A 83 -9.25 -4.39 4.28
N GLN A 84 -10.29 -5.10 4.71
CA GLN A 84 -10.14 -6.37 5.44
C GLN A 84 -9.60 -7.49 4.54
N ALA A 85 -10.04 -7.55 3.28
CA ALA A 85 -9.51 -8.50 2.32
C ALA A 85 -8.02 -8.25 2.03
N ALA A 86 -7.65 -6.98 1.84
CA ALA A 86 -6.28 -6.53 1.63
C ALA A 86 -5.39 -6.76 2.86
N GLU A 87 -5.88 -6.54 4.08
CA GLU A 87 -5.15 -6.82 5.33
C GLU A 87 -4.77 -8.30 5.41
N LYS A 88 -5.72 -9.19 5.11
CA LYS A 88 -5.49 -10.63 5.11
C LYS A 88 -4.44 -11.03 4.07
N PHE A 89 -4.55 -10.50 2.85
CA PHE A 89 -3.58 -10.74 1.79
C PHE A 89 -2.17 -10.25 2.16
N LEU A 90 -2.05 -9.03 2.70
CA LEU A 90 -0.78 -8.46 3.16
C LEU A 90 -0.11 -9.39 4.20
N TYR A 91 -0.87 -9.87 5.17
CA TYR A 91 -0.36 -10.78 6.20
C TYR A 91 0.12 -12.10 5.61
N GLU A 92 -0.64 -12.70 4.69
CA GLU A 92 -0.29 -13.96 4.03
C GLU A 92 0.97 -13.82 3.16
N GLU A 93 1.07 -12.77 2.33
CA GLU A 93 2.23 -12.50 1.48
C GLU A 93 3.49 -12.20 2.29
N MET A 94 3.39 -11.42 3.37
CA MET A 94 4.51 -11.15 4.25
C MET A 94 5.03 -12.44 4.92
N ASN A 95 4.12 -13.33 5.37
CA ASN A 95 4.53 -14.61 5.95
C ASN A 95 5.16 -15.54 4.92
N SER A 96 4.59 -15.62 3.72
CA SER A 96 5.15 -16.38 2.59
C SER A 96 6.55 -15.91 2.24
N TRP A 97 6.77 -14.59 2.22
CA TRP A 97 8.09 -14.00 2.00
C TRP A 97 9.08 -14.37 3.11
N LEU A 98 8.68 -14.29 4.38
CA LEU A 98 9.52 -14.68 5.52
C LEU A 98 9.85 -16.17 5.54
N ALA A 99 8.91 -17.03 5.12
CA ALA A 99 9.13 -18.47 4.99
C ALA A 99 10.06 -18.85 3.82
N GLY A 100 10.28 -17.92 2.88
CA GLY A 100 11.06 -18.17 1.66
C GLY A 100 10.27 -18.92 0.58
N ASP A 101 8.95 -19.00 0.72
CA ASP A 101 8.05 -19.75 -0.17
C ASP A 101 7.59 -18.95 -1.39
N SER A 102 7.88 -17.63 -1.40
CA SER A 102 7.60 -16.79 -2.57
C SER A 102 8.36 -17.28 -3.80
N ALA A 103 7.62 -17.64 -4.85
CA ALA A 103 8.11 -17.97 -6.19
C ALA A 103 8.70 -16.73 -6.87
N GLY A 104 9.83 -16.26 -6.34
CA GLY A 104 10.45 -14.98 -6.69
C GLY A 104 11.89 -14.87 -6.18
N SER A 105 12.59 -15.99 -6.01
CA SER A 105 14.05 -15.97 -5.86
C SER A 105 14.71 -15.51 -7.16
N LYS A 106 14.86 -14.20 -7.31
CA LYS A 106 16.09 -13.62 -7.87
C LYS A 106 16.66 -12.70 -6.82
N ASN A 107 17.46 -13.28 -5.94
CA ASN A 107 18.39 -12.54 -5.12
C ASN A 107 19.38 -11.79 -6.05
N PRO A 108 19.38 -10.44 -6.10
CA PRO A 108 20.30 -9.70 -6.95
C PRO A 108 21.75 -9.70 -6.43
N ASP A 109 22.00 -10.16 -5.20
CA ASP A 109 23.32 -10.12 -4.56
C ASP A 109 24.13 -11.44 -4.69
N LYS A 110 23.73 -12.32 -5.62
CA LYS A 110 24.57 -13.43 -6.09
C LYS A 110 24.89 -13.26 -7.57
N ALA A 111 25.86 -12.40 -7.87
CA ALA A 111 26.59 -12.34 -9.15
C ALA A 111 28.08 -12.33 -8.89
#